data_AF-A0A7V2ALH3-F1
#
_entry.id   AF-A0A7V2ALH3-F1
#
_cell.length_a   1.000
_cell.length_b   1.000
_cell.length_c   1.000
_cell.angle_alpha   90.00
_cell.angle_beta   90.00
_cell.angle_gamma   90.00
#
_symmetry.space_group_name_H-M   'P 1'
#
loop_
_entity.id
_entity.type
_entity.pdbx_description
1 polymer ?
#
loop_
_entity_poly.entity_id
_entity_poly.type
_entity_poly.pdbx_seq_one_letter_code
_entity_poly.pdbx_strand_id
1 'polypeptide(L)' 'MTPIPSPSTDFSVNGEPRLQDLLEDPTLQLLMQRDGVTRFDLFDLIANVRRALIAERWHRAA' A
#
# COMPACT_ATOMS: atom_id res chain seq x y z
N MET A 1 27.11 -26.71 0.50
CA MET A 1 26.47 -25.45 0.94
C MET A 1 25.13 -25.36 0.25
N THR A 2 24.04 -25.62 0.98
CA THR A 2 22.68 -25.34 0.52
C THR A 2 22.42 -23.83 0.72
N PRO A 3 21.74 -23.15 -0.22
CA PRO A 3 21.39 -21.75 -0.01
C PRO A 3 20.41 -21.66 1.16
N ILE A 4 20.69 -20.72 2.07
CA ILE A 4 19.78 -20.37 3.16
C ILE A 4 18.56 -19.71 2.51
N PRO A 5 17.33 -20.21 2.71
CA PRO A 5 16.15 -19.50 2.27
C PRO A 5 16.11 -18.14 3.00
N SER A 6 16.16 -17.06 2.23
CA SER A 6 15.99 -15.71 2.76
C SER A 6 14.59 -15.59 3.39
N PRO A 7 14.43 -14.93 4.55
CA PRO A 7 13.14 -14.78 5.18
C PRO A 7 12.31 -13.74 4.42
N SER A 8 11.67 -14.17 3.33
CA SER A 8 10.50 -13.48 2.77
C SER A 8 9.32 -13.73 3.70
N THR A 9 9.40 -13.23 4.94
CA THR A 9 8.29 -13.31 5.90
C THR A 9 7.28 -12.24 5.54
N ASP A 10 6.57 -12.50 4.45
CA ASP A 10 5.59 -11.62 3.89
C ASP A 10 4.23 -11.93 4.55
N PHE A 11 3.93 -11.19 5.62
CA PHE A 11 2.59 -11.22 6.21
C PHE A 11 1.65 -10.50 5.25
N SER A 12 1.13 -11.27 4.31
CA SER A 12 -0.03 -10.95 3.51
C SER A 12 -1.28 -11.32 4.29
N VAL A 13 -2.15 -10.35 4.57
CA VAL A 13 -3.49 -10.65 5.07
C VAL A 13 -4.30 -11.11 3.86
N ASN A 14 -4.65 -12.39 3.79
CA ASN A 14 -5.49 -12.99 2.74
C ASN A 14 -4.91 -13.04 1.30
N GLY A 15 -3.60 -13.00 1.12
CA GLY A 15 -2.99 -13.01 -0.23
C GLY A 15 -2.87 -11.61 -0.86
N GLU A 16 -3.26 -10.55 -0.14
CA GLU A 16 -3.00 -9.17 -0.54
C GLU A 16 -1.53 -8.78 -0.26
N PRO A 17 -0.79 -8.23 -1.25
CA PRO A 17 0.57 -7.75 -1.04
C PRO A 17 0.57 -6.59 -0.05
N ARG A 18 1.68 -6.36 0.66
CA ARG A 18 1.77 -5.16 1.49
C ARG A 18 1.82 -3.95 0.58
N LEU A 19 1.36 -2.81 1.10
CA LEU A 19 1.43 -1.55 0.38
C LEU A 19 2.85 -1.25 -0.13
N GLN A 20 3.88 -1.58 0.65
CA GLN A 20 5.26 -1.37 0.24
C GLN A 20 5.62 -2.21 -1.00
N ASP A 21 5.26 -3.49 -1.00
CA ASP A 21 5.55 -4.39 -2.12
C ASP A 21 4.82 -3.93 -3.39
N LEU A 22 3.58 -3.45 -3.24
CA LEU A 22 2.81 -2.87 -4.33
C LEU A 22 3.45 -1.59 -4.87
N LEU A 23 3.96 -0.70 -4.01
CA LEU A 23 4.65 0.54 -4.41
C LEU A 23 6.04 0.31 -5.03
N GLU A 24 6.64 -0.84 -4.74
CA GLU A 24 7.91 -1.28 -5.33
C GLU A 24 7.70 -2.11 -6.60
N ASP A 25 6.47 -2.53 -6.90
CA ASP A 25 6.15 -3.27 -8.12
C ASP A 25 6.48 -2.46 -9.38
N PRO A 26 7.31 -3.00 -10.30
CA PRO A 26 7.71 -2.31 -11.52
C PRO A 26 6.52 -2.01 -12.45
N THR A 27 5.51 -2.87 -12.47
CA THR A 27 4.33 -2.66 -13.34
C THR A 27 3.51 -1.49 -12.85
N LEU A 28 3.28 -1.39 -11.53
CA LEU A 28 2.59 -0.27 -10.93
C LEU A 28 3.35 1.04 -11.17
N GLN A 29 4.69 1.05 -11.03
CA GLN A 29 5.49 2.24 -11.31
C GLN A 29 5.33 2.74 -12.75
N LEU A 30 5.27 1.83 -13.73
CA LEU A 30 5.03 2.18 -15.14
C LEU A 30 3.63 2.77 -15.35
N LEU A 31 2.61 2.20 -14.71
CA LEU A 31 1.23 2.72 -14.78
C LEU A 31 1.12 4.10 -14.14
N MET A 32 1.72 4.27 -12.95
CA MET A 32 1.82 5.55 -12.28
C MET A 32 2.47 6.60 -13.17
N GLN A 33 3.60 6.28 -13.80
CA GLN A 33 4.28 7.17 -14.72
C GLN A 33 3.43 7.51 -15.95
N ARG A 34 2.77 6.53 -16.56
CA ARG A 34 1.87 6.72 -17.71
C ARG A 34 0.75 7.70 -17.37
N ASP A 35 0.20 7.58 -16.18
CA ASP A 35 -0.96 8.35 -15.73
C ASP A 35 -0.56 9.66 -15.01
N GLY A 36 0.74 9.96 -14.94
CA GLY A 36 1.26 11.18 -14.31
C GLY A 36 1.11 11.19 -12.78
N VAL A 37 0.95 10.03 -12.16
CA VAL A 37 0.75 9.85 -10.72
C VAL A 37 2.10 9.64 -10.04
N THR A 38 2.36 10.41 -8.99
CA THR A 38 3.57 10.28 -8.17
C THR A 38 3.30 9.50 -6.89
N ARG A 39 4.38 9.10 -6.21
CA ARG A 39 4.26 8.52 -4.85
C ARG A 39 3.63 9.50 -3.86
N PHE A 40 3.87 10.81 -4.02
CA PHE A 40 3.27 11.83 -3.15
C PHE A 40 1.75 11.87 -3.29
N ASP A 41 1.24 11.77 -4.52
CA ASP A 41 -0.21 11.74 -4.77
C ASP A 41 -0.88 10.54 -4.08
N LEU A 42 -0.21 9.37 -4.09
CA LEU A 42 -0.70 8.20 -3.36
C LEU A 42 -0.69 8.40 -1.84
N PHE A 43 0.38 8.99 -1.29
CA PHE A 43 0.44 9.28 0.15
C PHE A 43 -0.66 10.25 0.58
N ASP A 44 -0.93 11.28 -0.22
CA ASP A 44 -1.99 12.25 0.04
C ASP A 44 -3.37 11.59 -0.02
N LEU A 45 -3.60 10.71 -1.00
CA LEU A 45 -4.84 9.93 -1.08
C LEU A 45 -5.02 9.04 0.16
N ILE A 46 -3.99 8.30 0.57
CA ILE A 46 -4.05 7.43 1.75
C ILE A 46 -4.33 8.26 3.01
N ALA A 47 -3.67 9.41 3.16
CA ALA A 47 -3.92 10.30 4.29
C ALA A 47 -5.37 10.82 4.30
N ASN A 48 -5.91 11.19 3.15
CA ASN A 48 -7.31 11.60 3.00
C ASN A 48 -8.29 10.49 3.39
N VAL A 49 -8.10 9.28 2.87
CA VAL A 49 -8.94 8.12 3.18
C VAL A 49 -8.88 7.79 4.68
N ARG A 50 -7.69 7.80 5.29
CA ARG A 50 -7.54 7.57 6.73
C ARG A 50 -8.30 8.59 7.56
N ARG A 51 -8.21 9.89 7.20
CA ARG A 51 -8.98 10.95 7.88
C ARG A 51 -10.49 10.71 7.77
N ALA A 52 -10.97 10.36 6.58
CA ALA A 52 -12.39 10.08 6.35
C ALA A 52 -12.87 8.87 7.17
N LEU A 53 -12.15 7.75 7.15
CA LEU A 53 -12.48 6.55 7.93
C LEU A 53 -12.49 6.81 9.44
N ILE A 54 -11.54 7.61 9.94
CA ILE A 54 -11.51 8.00 11.35
C ILE A 54 -12.77 8.81 11.68
N ALA A 55 -13.07 9.86 10.89
CA ALA A 55 -14.25 10.69 11.09
C ALA A 55 -15.55 9.87 11.06
N GLU A 56 -15.68 8.96 10.10
CA GLU A 56 -16.83 8.06 10.00
C GLU A 56 -16.95 7.15 11.23
N ARG A 57 -15.84 6.62 11.74
CA ARG A 57 -15.83 5.81 12.96
C ARG A 57 -16.33 6.60 14.18
N TRP A 58 -15.94 7.88 14.30
CA TRP A 58 -16.43 8.74 15.38
C TRP A 58 -17.93 9.01 15.25
N HIS A 59 -18.43 9.23 14.03
CA HIS A 59 -19.87 9.41 13.78
C HIS A 59 -20.69 8.17 14.13
N ARG A 60 -20.18 6.95 13.90
CA ARG A 60 -20.89 5.71 14.25
C ARG A 60 -20.85 5.36 15.73
N ALA A 61 -19.97 6.00 16.51
CA ALA A 61 -19.80 5.74 17.94
C ALA A 61 -20.52 6.78 18.83
N ALA A 62 -21.09 7.83 18.24
CA ALA A 62 -21.89 8.87 18.89
C ALA A 62 -23.38 8.58 18.72
#